data_AF-A0A7W7GTT2-F1
#
_entry.id   AF-A0A7W7GTT2-F1
#
_cell.length_a   1.000
_cell.length_b   1.000
_cell.length_c   1.000
_cell.angle_alpha   90.00
_cell.angle_beta   90.00
_cell.angle_gamma   90.00
#
_symmetry.space_group_name_H-M   'P 1'
#
loop_
_entity.id
_entity.type
_entity.pdbx_description
1 polymer ?
#
loop_
_entity_poly.entity_id
_entity_poly.type
_entity_poly.pdbx_seq_one_letter_code
_entity_poly.pdbx_strand_id
1 'polypeptide(L)'
;MSLVAGREVAGRAIYDDAVYLMISTYQKPLAEVDQAREAHLAFVAGLEERGLSVTAGRQDPPVGGIILLDVDTEAEAHEVIAQDPYVQQGLATYAAVGWQISRGALAGYQRKY
;
A
#
# COMPACT_ATOMS: atom_id res chain seq x y z
N MET A 1 21.01 28.51 -2.48
CA MET A 1 21.07 27.65 -3.68
C MET A 1 21.66 26.32 -3.25
N SER A 2 20.82 25.33 -2.95
CA SER A 2 21.28 23.97 -2.67
C SER A 2 20.88 23.11 -3.87
N LEU A 3 21.89 22.64 -4.62
CA LEU A 3 21.73 21.62 -5.64
C LEU A 3 21.21 20.35 -4.97
N VAL A 4 20.01 19.90 -5.32
CA VAL A 4 19.63 18.50 -5.10
C VAL A 4 20.07 17.76 -6.36
N ALA A 5 21.04 16.87 -6.19
CA ALA A 5 21.55 16.03 -7.26
C ALA A 5 20.40 15.14 -7.76
N GLY A 6 19.93 15.39 -8.99
CA GLY A 6 19.07 14.46 -9.69
C GLY A 6 19.81 13.15 -9.91
N ARG A 7 19.21 12.03 -9.51
CA ARG A 7 19.69 10.71 -9.93
C ARG A 7 19.38 10.55 -11.41
N GLU A 8 20.43 10.47 -12.22
CA GLU A 8 20.34 10.00 -13.58
C GLU A 8 20.20 8.47 -13.53
N VAL A 9 19.11 7.92 -14.07
CA VAL A 9 18.94 6.48 -14.22
C VAL A 9 18.71 6.14 -15.68
N ALA A 10 19.70 5.47 -16.25
CA ALA A 10 19.71 4.95 -17.60
C ALA A 10 18.60 3.90 -17.81
N GLY A 11 17.85 4.04 -18.91
CA GLY A 11 17.10 2.98 -19.59
C GLY A 11 16.35 1.99 -18.69
N ARG A 12 15.33 2.45 -17.95
CA ARG A 12 14.43 1.55 -17.22
C ARG A 12 13.46 0.89 -18.19
N ALA A 13 13.33 -0.44 -18.12
CA ALA A 13 12.36 -1.15 -18.94
C ALA A 13 10.95 -0.66 -18.55
N ILE A 14 10.05 -0.57 -19.52
CA ILE A 14 8.65 -0.11 -19.37
C ILE A 14 7.80 -0.90 -18.34
N TYR A 15 8.41 -1.84 -17.61
CA TYR A 15 7.80 -2.80 -16.70
C TYR A 15 8.32 -2.72 -15.25
N ASP A 16 9.30 -1.85 -14.94
CA ASP A 16 9.97 -1.81 -13.61
C ASP A 16 9.31 -0.85 -12.60
N ASP A 17 8.24 -0.14 -12.99
CA ASP A 17 7.50 0.78 -12.11
C ASP A 17 6.12 0.20 -11.78
N ALA A 18 6.09 -0.91 -11.04
CA ALA A 18 4.85 -1.48 -10.53
C ALA A 18 4.42 -0.78 -9.23
N VAL A 19 3.12 -0.78 -8.98
CA VAL A 19 2.52 -0.55 -7.65
C VAL A 19 1.90 -1.85 -7.18
N TYR A 20 1.65 -2.01 -5.89
CA TYR A 20 1.10 -3.24 -5.33
C TYR A 20 -0.23 -3.02 -4.65
N LEU A 21 -1.26 -3.76 -5.08
CA LEU A 21 -2.52 -3.84 -4.34
C LEU A 21 -2.35 -4.88 -3.24
N MET A 22 -2.46 -4.42 -2.01
CA MET A 22 -2.49 -5.25 -0.81
C MET A 22 -3.95 -5.45 -0.43
N ILE A 23 -4.49 -6.61 -0.82
CA ILE A 23 -5.90 -6.96 -0.66
C ILE A 23 -6.05 -7.81 0.59
N SER A 24 -6.70 -7.28 1.63
CA SER A 24 -6.87 -8.00 2.89
C SER A 24 -8.14 -8.84 2.94
N THR A 25 -8.09 -9.88 3.78
CA THR A 25 -9.24 -10.67 4.21
C THR A 25 -9.20 -10.78 5.73
N TYR A 26 -10.29 -10.41 6.38
CA TYR A 26 -10.44 -10.54 7.83
C TYR A 26 -10.54 -12.02 8.23
N GLN A 27 -9.79 -12.39 9.26
CA GLN A 27 -9.72 -13.74 9.81
C GLN A 27 -10.53 -13.91 11.09
N LYS A 28 -11.13 -12.81 11.55
CA LYS A 28 -11.86 -12.69 12.82
C LYS A 28 -13.19 -11.97 12.61
N PRO A 29 -14.16 -12.12 13.53
CA PRO A 29 -15.40 -11.36 13.50
C PRO A 29 -15.14 -9.85 13.41
N LEU A 30 -16.01 -9.13 12.71
CA LEU A 30 -15.82 -7.71 12.44
C LEU A 30 -15.64 -6.87 13.71
N ALA A 31 -16.36 -7.21 14.78
CA ALA A 31 -16.26 -6.54 16.07
C ALA A 31 -14.88 -6.67 16.74
N GLU A 32 -14.13 -7.74 16.45
CA GLU A 32 -12.75 -7.92 16.92
C GLU A 32 -11.78 -7.10 16.07
N VAL A 33 -11.96 -7.12 14.75
CA VAL A 33 -11.18 -6.30 13.81
C VAL A 33 -11.34 -4.81 14.12
N ASP A 34 -12.58 -4.37 14.39
CA ASP A 34 -12.89 -2.96 14.65
C ASP A 34 -12.22 -2.43 15.95
N GLN A 35 -11.82 -3.30 16.89
CA GLN A 35 -11.05 -2.90 18.08
C GLN A 35 -9.64 -2.43 17.73
N ALA A 36 -9.03 -2.97 16.67
CA ALA A 36 -7.72 -2.56 16.18
C ALA A 36 -7.78 -1.46 15.10
N ARG A 37 -8.99 -1.00 14.75
CA ARG A 37 -9.20 -0.09 13.61
C ARG A 37 -8.47 1.23 13.73
N GLU A 38 -8.46 1.83 14.91
CA GLU A 38 -7.79 3.11 15.14
C GLU A 38 -6.27 2.98 14.89
N ALA A 39 -5.65 1.94 15.44
CA ALA A 39 -4.22 1.67 15.24
C ALA A 39 -3.90 1.38 13.77
N HIS A 40 -4.75 0.60 13.09
CA HIS A 40 -4.61 0.35 11.65
C HIS A 40 -4.69 1.64 10.82
N LEU A 41 -5.64 2.52 11.11
CA LEU A 41 -5.77 3.80 10.40
C LEU A 41 -4.57 4.73 10.66
N ALA A 42 -4.03 4.74 11.87
CA ALA A 42 -2.80 5.47 12.18
C ALA A 42 -1.58 4.93 11.41
N PHE A 43 -1.49 3.60 11.26
CA PHE A 43 -0.47 2.96 10.41
C PHE A 43 -0.61 3.39 8.95
N VAL A 44 -1.81 3.32 8.37
CA VAL A 44 -2.06 3.72 6.98
C VAL A 44 -1.76 5.20 6.75
N ALA A 45 -2.17 6.09 7.67
CA ALA A 45 -1.84 7.52 7.59
C ALA A 45 -0.32 7.76 7.57
N GLY A 46 0.45 7.03 8.40
CA GLY A 46 1.91 7.11 8.37
C GLY A 46 2.54 6.62 7.05
N LEU A 47 1.90 5.67 6.36
CA LEU A 47 2.32 5.28 5.00
C LEU A 47 2.03 6.37 3.97
N GLU A 48 0.88 7.04 4.07
CA GLU A 48 0.52 8.16 3.20
C GLU A 48 1.49 9.34 3.36
N GLU A 49 1.82 9.71 4.61
CA GLU A 49 2.79 10.77 4.91
C GLU A 49 4.19 10.49 4.32
N ARG A 50 4.57 9.21 4.27
CA ARG A 50 5.83 8.74 3.68
C ARG A 50 5.77 8.57 2.16
N GLY A 51 4.60 8.73 1.55
CA GLY A 51 4.37 8.48 0.12
C GLY A 51 4.36 7.01 -0.28
N LEU A 52 4.27 6.08 0.68
CA LEU A 52 4.22 4.64 0.42
C LEU A 52 2.80 4.14 0.13
N SER A 53 1.77 4.78 0.69
CA SER A 53 0.37 4.49 0.36
C SER A 53 -0.16 5.53 -0.62
N VAL A 54 -0.63 5.06 -1.78
CA VAL A 54 -1.29 5.90 -2.79
C VAL A 54 -2.74 6.15 -2.41
N THR A 55 -3.43 5.10 -1.93
CA THR A 55 -4.80 5.15 -1.44
C THR A 55 -5.13 3.88 -0.67
N ALA A 56 -6.10 3.94 0.24
CA ALA A 56 -6.60 2.79 0.96
C ALA A 56 -8.12 2.88 1.16
N GLY A 57 -8.77 1.73 1.28
CA GLY A 57 -10.22 1.66 1.48
C GLY A 57 -10.68 0.32 2.04
N ARG A 58 -11.81 0.33 2.75
CA ARG A 58 -12.50 -0.89 3.17
C ARG A 58 -13.26 -1.48 1.98
N GLN A 59 -13.33 -2.81 1.91
CA GLN A 59 -14.19 -3.50 0.96
C GLN A 59 -15.67 -3.36 1.37
N ASP A 60 -16.58 -3.50 0.41
CA ASP A 60 -18.04 -3.61 0.64
C ASP A 60 -18.55 -4.88 -0.06
N PRO A 61 -18.95 -5.94 0.68
CA PRO A 61 -19.12 -6.00 2.14
C PRO A 61 -17.79 -5.88 2.92
N PRO A 62 -17.83 -5.52 4.23
CA PRO A 62 -16.64 -5.25 5.05
C PRO A 62 -15.91 -6.53 5.50
N VAL A 63 -15.44 -7.31 4.54
CA VAL A 63 -14.67 -8.55 4.74
C VAL A 63 -13.17 -8.34 4.69
N GLY A 64 -12.72 -7.11 4.43
CA GLY A 64 -11.33 -6.73 4.29
C GLY A 64 -11.17 -5.28 3.85
N GLY A 65 -10.01 -4.98 3.28
CA GLY A 65 -9.63 -3.70 2.73
C GLY A 65 -8.68 -3.85 1.55
N ILE A 66 -8.34 -2.73 0.94
CA ILE A 66 -7.34 -2.64 -0.12
C ILE A 66 -6.46 -1.46 0.24
N ILE A 67 -5.15 -1.66 0.22
CA ILE A 67 -4.14 -0.60 0.29
C ILE A 67 -3.33 -0.68 -1.01
N LEU A 68 -3.25 0.42 -1.75
CA LEU A 68 -2.40 0.53 -2.93
C LEU A 68 -1.06 1.13 -2.52
N LEU A 69 -0.01 0.32 -2.55
CA LEU A 69 1.34 0.73 -2.18
C LEU A 69 2.18 1.14 -3.40
N ASP A 70 2.94 2.22 -3.26
CA ASP A 70 4.00 2.63 -4.21
C ASP A 70 5.32 1.98 -3.79
N VAL A 71 5.48 0.71 -4.16
CA VAL A 71 6.67 -0.12 -3.95
C VAL A 71 6.93 -0.95 -5.19
N ASP A 72 8.20 -1.29 -5.45
CA ASP A 72 8.61 -1.89 -6.72
C ASP A 72 8.45 -3.41 -6.73
N THR A 73 8.39 -4.05 -5.55
CA THR A 73 8.36 -5.52 -5.43
C THR A 73 7.33 -6.04 -4.43
N GLU A 74 6.90 -7.28 -4.65
CA GLU A 74 6.02 -8.02 -3.74
C GLU A 74 6.64 -8.19 -2.34
N ALA A 75 7.95 -8.42 -2.30
CA ALA A 75 8.68 -8.58 -1.04
C ALA A 75 8.64 -7.29 -0.19
N GLU A 76 8.88 -6.13 -0.80
CA GLU A 76 8.75 -4.83 -0.13
C GLU A 76 7.31 -4.56 0.32
N ALA A 77 6.33 -4.91 -0.52
CA ALA A 77 4.92 -4.76 -0.17
C ALA A 77 4.55 -5.58 1.08
N HIS A 78 5.03 -6.83 1.16
CA HIS A 78 4.85 -7.67 2.34
C HIS A 78 5.61 -7.16 3.57
N GLU A 79 6.82 -6.63 3.40
CA GLU A 79 7.59 -6.05 4.50
C GLU A 79 6.88 -4.83 5.12
N VAL A 80 6.31 -3.96 4.27
CA VAL A 80 5.52 -2.80 4.72
C VAL A 80 4.28 -3.29 5.49
N ILE A 81 3.50 -4.20 4.90
CA ILE A 81 2.23 -4.66 5.49
C ILE A 81 2.42 -5.56 6.72
N ALA A 82 3.58 -6.19 6.90
CA ALA A 82 3.89 -6.94 8.13
C ALA A 82 3.83 -6.07 9.41
N GLN A 83 3.92 -4.75 9.26
CA GLN A 83 3.83 -3.78 10.36
C GLN A 83 2.38 -3.33 10.66
N ASP A 84 1.41 -3.71 9.83
CA ASP A 84 0.00 -3.41 10.06
C ASP A 84 -0.49 -4.07 11.36
N PRO A 85 -1.11 -3.33 12.29
CA PRO A 85 -1.73 -3.90 13.49
C PRO A 85 -2.70 -5.05 13.20
N TYR A 86 -3.41 -5.04 12.06
CA TYR A 86 -4.25 -6.16 11.67
C TYR A 86 -3.45 -7.43 11.39
N VAL A 87 -2.25 -7.32 10.81
CA VAL A 87 -1.39 -8.48 10.54
C VAL A 87 -0.72 -8.96 11.82
N GLN A 88 -0.17 -8.05 12.61
CA GLN A 88 0.52 -8.38 13.87
C GLN A 88 -0.39 -9.09 14.88
N GLN A 89 -1.68 -8.76 14.87
CA GLN A 89 -2.69 -9.37 15.75
C GLN A 89 -3.40 -10.57 15.11
N GLY A 90 -3.05 -10.96 13.88
CA GLY A 90 -3.70 -12.07 13.17
C GLY A 90 -5.18 -11.81 12.82
N LEU A 91 -5.57 -10.54 12.72
CA LEU A 91 -6.93 -10.10 12.40
C LEU A 91 -7.20 -10.12 10.89
N ALA A 92 -6.15 -9.94 10.07
CA ALA A 92 -6.26 -9.97 8.62
C ALA A 92 -5.01 -10.61 7.97
N THR A 93 -5.21 -11.21 6.81
CA THR A 93 -4.14 -11.63 5.88
C THR A 93 -4.23 -10.81 4.61
N TYR A 94 -3.11 -10.63 3.91
CA TYR A 94 -3.05 -9.86 2.67
C TYR A 94 -2.56 -10.72 1.51
N ALA A 95 -3.22 -10.59 0.36
CA ALA A 95 -2.70 -11.01 -0.93
C ALA A 95 -2.10 -9.80 -1.65
N ALA A 96 -0.90 -9.96 -2.20
CA ALA A 96 -0.23 -8.94 -2.99
C ALA A 96 -0.53 -9.15 -4.47
N VAL A 97 -0.89 -8.07 -5.17
CA VAL A 97 -1.06 -8.07 -6.63
C VAL A 97 -0.25 -6.93 -7.20
N GLY A 98 0.83 -7.29 -7.92
CA GLY A 98 1.59 -6.32 -8.71
C GLY A 98 0.73 -5.77 -9.84
N TRP A 99 0.71 -4.45 -9.98
CA TRP A 99 -0.13 -3.76 -10.95
C TRP A 99 0.67 -2.77 -11.78
N GLN A 100 0.64 -2.97 -13.09
CA GLN A 100 1.26 -2.11 -14.08
C GLN A 100 0.23 -1.14 -14.64
N ILE A 101 0.35 0.13 -14.26
CA ILE A 101 -0.55 1.18 -14.68
C ILE A 101 -0.23 1.54 -16.13
N SER A 102 -1.07 1.10 -17.07
CA SER A 102 -0.89 1.37 -18.50
C SER A 102 -1.72 2.54 -19.03
N ARG A 103 -2.83 2.88 -18.35
CA ARG A 103 -3.77 3.94 -18.76
C ARG A 103 -4.49 4.54 -17.55
N GLY A 104 -4.92 5.79 -17.71
CA GLY A 104 -5.64 6.54 -16.68
C GLY A 104 -4.69 7.17 -15.66
N ALA A 105 -5.24 8.04 -14.83
CA ALA A 105 -4.55 8.59 -13.67
C ALA A 105 -5.32 8.18 -12.41
N LEU A 106 -4.59 7.81 -11.37
CA LEU A 106 -5.13 7.86 -10.02
C LEU A 106 -5.25 9.35 -9.70
N ALA A 107 -6.48 9.84 -9.52
CA ALA A 107 -6.75 11.28 -9.46
C ALA A 107 -5.88 11.96 -8.38
N GLY A 108 -5.07 12.94 -8.77
CA GLY A 108 -4.17 13.66 -7.86
C GLY A 108 -2.87 12.94 -7.49
N TYR A 109 -2.70 11.66 -7.85
CA TYR A 109 -1.46 10.93 -7.62
C TYR A 109 -0.50 11.09 -8.80
N GLN A 110 0.74 11.47 -8.47
CA GLN A 110 1.88 11.45 -9.39
C GLN A 110 2.99 10.68 -8.69
N ARG A 111 3.39 9.54 -9.27
CA ARG A 111 4.60 8.83 -8.82
C ARG A 111 5.77 9.79 -8.97
N LYS A 112 6.44 10.10 -7.86
CA LYS A 112 7.60 11.01 -7.85
C LYS A 112 8.84 10.19 -8.20
N TYR A 113 9.36 10.41 -9.40
CA TYR A 113 10.63 9.83 -9.87
C TYR A 113 11.83 10.55 -9.26
#